data_AF-A0A366ZLQ6-F1
#
_entry.id   AF-A0A366ZLQ6-F1
#
_cell.length_a   1.000
_cell.length_b   1.000
_cell.length_c   1.000
_cell.angle_alpha   90.00
_cell.angle_beta   90.00
_cell.angle_gamma   90.00
#
_symmetry.space_group_name_H-M   'P 1'
#
loop_
_entity.id
_entity.type
_entity.pdbx_description
1 polymer ?
#
loop_
_entity_poly.entity_id
_entity_poly.type
_entity_poly.pdbx_seq_one_letter_code
_entity_poly.pdbx_strand_id
1 'polypeptide(L)'
;MTVVALPVHGHWAADARGEGRSIRVSTHVEEGVAVLSLWRGGTCVGTARLSAEDAAGVVAGLTDGLAAMAARPHVESSDAGRVADLEARLARLERHGRPLWRRAADTVTGWGVRAAVRSGGLTQHRVGRSPAWVDLAPRRPQEGC
;
A
#
# COMPACT_ATOMS: atom_id res chain seq x y z
N MET A 1 4.44 45.53 11.00
CA MET A 1 4.86 44.21 10.49
C MET A 1 3.93 43.84 9.37
N THR A 2 4.41 43.83 8.13
CA THR A 2 3.55 43.60 6.96
C THR A 2 3.62 42.11 6.64
N VAL A 3 2.50 41.41 6.83
CA VAL A 3 2.35 40.01 6.43
C VAL A 3 2.08 40.00 4.93
N VAL A 4 2.99 39.42 4.15
CA VAL A 4 2.74 39.12 2.74
C VAL A 4 1.90 37.86 2.71
N ALA A 5 0.65 37.96 2.24
CA ALA A 5 -0.18 36.79 1.98
C ALA A 5 0.50 35.96 0.89
N LEU A 6 1.00 34.77 1.24
CA LEU A 6 1.57 33.84 0.27
C LEU A 6 0.46 33.41 -0.71
N PRO A 7 0.79 33.26 -2.00
CA PRO A 7 -0.15 32.79 -3.00
C PRO A 7 -0.82 31.48 -2.55
N VAL A 8 -2.14 31.46 -2.70
CA VAL A 8 -3.11 30.53 -2.10
C VAL A 8 -2.98 29.09 -2.62
N HIS A 9 -2.05 28.83 -3.55
CA HIS A 9 -1.93 27.59 -4.30
C HIS A 9 -0.57 26.92 -4.08
N GLY A 10 -0.20 26.76 -2.81
CA GLY A 10 0.95 25.94 -2.46
C GLY A 10 0.61 24.46 -2.60
N HIS A 11 1.24 23.73 -3.52
CA HIS A 11 1.10 22.28 -3.59
C HIS A 11 2.05 21.61 -2.60
N TRP A 12 1.54 20.69 -1.78
CA TRP A 12 2.35 19.92 -0.83
C TRP A 12 2.45 18.46 -1.28
N ALA A 13 3.65 17.91 -1.20
CA ALA A 13 3.92 16.49 -1.40
C ALA A 13 4.62 15.93 -0.16
N ALA A 14 4.14 14.79 0.35
CA ALA A 14 4.79 14.09 1.46
C ALA A 14 6.07 13.39 0.98
N ASP A 15 7.13 13.39 1.80
CA ASP A 15 8.30 12.55 1.52
C ASP A 15 8.00 11.11 1.95
N ALA A 16 8.29 10.14 1.08
CA ALA A 16 8.03 8.72 1.32
C ALA A 16 8.74 8.14 2.55
N ARG A 17 9.82 8.78 3.02
CA ARG A 17 10.50 8.39 4.28
C ARG A 17 9.71 8.75 5.54
N GLY A 18 8.69 9.60 5.43
CA GLY A 18 7.88 10.03 6.57
C GLY A 18 8.58 11.08 7.44
N GLU A 19 8.46 10.94 8.77
CA GLU A 19 9.06 11.84 9.78
C GLU A 19 8.61 13.31 9.71
N GLY A 20 7.38 13.54 9.23
CA GLY A 20 6.87 14.90 9.03
C GLY A 20 7.67 15.70 8.00
N ARG A 21 8.31 15.01 7.05
CA ARG A 21 9.00 15.63 5.92
C ARG A 21 8.08 15.80 4.72
N SER A 22 8.19 16.94 4.07
CA SER A 22 7.38 17.28 2.90
C SER A 22 8.05 18.33 2.04
N ILE A 23 7.66 18.40 0.78
CA ILE A 23 8.02 19.48 -0.14
C ILE A 23 6.78 20.35 -0.35
N ARG A 24 6.96 21.67 -0.35
CA ARG A 24 5.95 22.63 -0.79
C ARG A 24 6.45 23.33 -2.05
N VAL A 25 5.58 23.42 -3.04
CA VAL A 25 5.77 24.23 -4.25
C VAL A 25 4.91 25.48 -4.10
N SER A 26 5.49 26.66 -4.27
CA SER A 26 4.77 27.94 -4.38
C SER A 26 5.26 28.70 -5.60
N THR A 27 4.40 29.50 -6.22
CA THR A 27 4.72 30.27 -7.42
C THR A 27 4.58 31.76 -7.17
N HIS A 28 5.52 32.51 -7.71
CA HIS A 28 5.60 33.97 -7.61
C HIS A 28 5.60 34.50 -9.05
N VAL A 29 4.39 34.78 -9.56
CA VAL A 29 4.16 35.02 -10.99
C VAL A 29 4.84 36.29 -11.46
N GLU A 30 4.76 37.37 -10.67
CA GLU A 30 5.36 38.66 -10.99
C GLU A 30 6.90 38.58 -11.07
N GLU A 31 7.49 37.73 -10.22
CA GLU A 31 8.92 37.49 -10.18
C GLU A 31 9.38 36.39 -11.16
N GLY A 32 8.45 35.70 -11.82
CA GLY A 32 8.76 34.62 -12.76
C GLY A 32 9.47 33.42 -12.13
N VAL A 33 9.25 33.17 -10.83
CA VAL A 33 9.93 32.09 -10.09
C VAL A 33 8.98 31.09 -9.45
N ALA A 34 9.37 29.82 -9.49
CA ALA A 34 8.80 28.75 -8.68
C ALA A 34 9.73 28.46 -7.49
N VAL A 35 9.17 28.34 -6.30
CA VAL A 35 9.90 28.06 -5.07
C VAL A 35 9.56 26.65 -4.60
N LEU A 36 10.58 25.79 -4.51
CA LEU A 36 10.47 24.51 -3.83
C LEU A 36 11.11 24.63 -2.46
N SER A 37 10.34 24.35 -1.42
CA SER A 37 10.81 24.36 -0.03
C SER A 37 10.69 22.97 0.57
N LEU A 38 11.75 22.52 1.24
CA LEU A 38 11.78 21.28 2.02
C LEU A 38 11.45 21.59 3.47
N TRP A 39 10.53 20.83 4.02
CA TRP A 39 10.04 20.97 5.39
C TRP A 39 10.33 19.72 6.20
N ARG A 40 10.57 19.89 7.50
CA ARG A 40 10.66 18.81 8.49
C ARG A 40 10.01 19.28 9.79
N GLY A 41 9.00 18.55 10.27
CA GLY A 41 8.35 18.86 11.55
C GLY A 41 7.76 20.27 11.61
N GLY A 42 7.25 20.78 10.48
CA GLY A 42 6.72 22.14 10.37
C GLY A 42 7.76 23.25 10.21
N THR A 43 9.06 22.93 10.15
CA THR A 43 10.14 23.91 9.93
C THR A 43 10.70 23.80 8.52
N CYS A 44 10.92 24.95 7.88
CA CYS A 44 11.66 25.06 6.63
C CYS A 44 13.13 24.68 6.81
N VAL A 45 13.63 23.67 6.11
CA VAL A 45 15.03 23.21 6.23
C VAL A 45 15.84 23.36 4.94
N GLY A 46 15.22 23.84 3.86
CA GLY A 46 15.91 24.15 2.61
C GLY A 46 14.98 24.73 1.57
N THR A 47 15.50 25.59 0.70
CA THR A 47 14.71 26.25 -0.35
C THR A 47 15.51 26.38 -1.63
N ALA A 48 14.86 26.14 -2.76
CA ALA A 48 15.37 26.44 -4.09
C ALA A 48 14.39 27.36 -4.81
N ARG A 49 14.92 28.39 -5.47
CA ARG A 49 14.15 29.28 -6.36
C ARG A 49 14.55 28.93 -7.79
N LEU A 50 13.58 28.54 -8.59
CA LEU A 50 13.77 28.14 -9.98
C LEU A 50 13.17 29.19 -10.91
N SER A 51 13.86 29.45 -12.01
CA SER A 51 13.25 30.15 -13.15
C SER A 51 12.10 29.30 -13.72
N ALA A 52 11.24 29.90 -14.54
CA ALA A 52 10.21 29.15 -15.25
C ALA A 52 10.79 28.02 -16.13
N GLU A 53 11.94 28.24 -16.75
CA GLU A 53 12.64 27.26 -17.58
C GLU A 53 13.16 26.08 -16.75
N ASP A 54 13.85 26.36 -15.64
CA ASP A 54 14.37 25.31 -14.75
C ASP A 54 13.24 24.52 -14.10
N ALA A 55 12.14 25.20 -13.72
CA ALA A 55 10.96 24.55 -13.18
C ALA A 55 10.31 23.61 -14.21
N ALA A 56 10.25 24.01 -15.49
CA ALA A 56 9.79 23.15 -16.57
C ALA A 56 10.70 21.92 -16.74
N GLY A 57 12.03 22.10 -16.61
CA GLY A 57 12.99 20.99 -16.61
C GLY A 57 12.75 19.98 -15.48
N VAL A 58 12.46 20.46 -14.26
CA VAL A 58 12.08 19.58 -13.13
C VAL A 58 10.79 18.81 -13.44
N VAL A 59 9.77 19.47 -14.00
CA VAL A 59 8.50 18.82 -14.38
C VAL A 59 8.72 17.75 -15.46
N ALA A 60 9.57 18.02 -16.45
CA ALA A 60 9.95 17.04 -17.47
C ALA A 60 10.60 15.82 -16.82
N GLY A 61 11.61 16.00 -15.96
CA GLY A 61 12.26 14.89 -15.26
C GLY A 61 11.30 14.08 -14.37
N LEU A 62 10.34 14.74 -13.71
CA LEU A 62 9.28 14.05 -12.95
C LEU A 62 8.39 13.20 -13.87
N THR A 63 8.00 13.75 -15.03
CA THR A 63 7.16 13.04 -16.01
C THR A 63 7.89 11.84 -16.60
N ASP A 64 9.16 12.00 -16.96
CA ASP A 64 10.00 10.91 -17.46
C ASP A 64 10.17 9.80 -16.42
N GLY A 65 10.43 10.18 -15.16
CA GLY A 65 10.51 9.23 -14.05
C GLY A 65 9.20 8.47 -13.81
N LEU A 66 8.06 9.17 -13.88
CA LEU A 66 6.73 8.55 -13.80
C LEU A 66 6.48 7.58 -14.95
N ALA A 67 6.82 7.96 -16.18
CA ALA A 67 6.71 7.10 -17.35
C ALA A 67 7.58 5.84 -17.20
N ALA A 68 8.82 5.98 -16.72
CA ALA A 68 9.70 4.85 -16.46
C ALA A 68 9.17 3.91 -15.37
N MET A 69 8.53 4.45 -14.32
CA MET A 69 7.88 3.63 -13.29
C MET A 69 6.66 2.89 -13.83
N ALA A 70 5.83 3.53 -14.67
CA ALA A 70 4.68 2.89 -15.30
C ALA A 70 5.08 1.82 -16.32
N ALA A 71 6.20 2.00 -17.01
CA ALA A 71 6.75 1.04 -17.97
C ALA A 71 7.37 -0.19 -17.29
N ARG A 72 7.69 -0.14 -15.99
CA ARG A 72 8.09 -1.35 -15.25
C ARG A 72 6.90 -2.31 -15.24
N PRO A 73 7.06 -3.55 -15.73
CA PRO A 73 5.96 -4.50 -15.78
C PRO A 73 5.43 -4.76 -14.37
N HIS A 74 4.24 -4.25 -14.09
CA HIS A 74 3.53 -4.53 -12.86
C HIS A 74 3.00 -5.97 -12.93
N VAL A 75 3.43 -6.82 -12.00
CA VAL A 75 3.09 -8.26 -12.00
C VAL A 75 1.58 -8.49 -11.79
N GLU A 76 0.81 -7.48 -11.38
CA GLU A 76 -0.61 -7.61 -11.02
C GLU A 76 -1.56 -8.02 -12.16
N SER A 77 -1.26 -7.75 -13.43
CA SER A 77 -2.14 -8.16 -14.54
C SER A 77 -2.09 -9.67 -14.82
N SER A 78 -1.03 -10.35 -14.38
CA SER A 78 -0.90 -11.81 -14.54
C SER A 78 -1.64 -12.58 -13.45
N ASP A 79 -1.96 -11.96 -12.31
CA ASP A 79 -2.52 -12.68 -11.18
C ASP A 79 -4.00 -12.96 -11.39
N ALA A 80 -4.77 -12.05 -11.98
CA ALA A 80 -6.18 -12.32 -12.30
C ALA A 80 -6.33 -13.52 -13.26
N GLY A 81 -5.47 -13.60 -14.29
CA GLY A 81 -5.46 -14.73 -15.23
C GLY A 81 -4.97 -16.03 -14.59
N ARG A 82 -3.94 -15.98 -13.73
CA ARG A 82 -3.44 -17.15 -12.98
C ARG A 82 -4.44 -17.64 -11.94
N VAL A 83 -5.12 -16.72 -11.25
CA VAL A 83 -6.17 -17.03 -10.28
C VAL A 83 -7.35 -17.67 -11.01
N ALA A 84 -7.79 -17.12 -12.14
CA ALA A 84 -8.86 -17.71 -12.95
C ALA A 84 -8.48 -19.12 -13.49
N ASP A 85 -7.23 -19.32 -13.93
CA ASP A 85 -6.73 -20.65 -14.33
C ASP A 85 -6.74 -21.62 -13.13
N LEU A 86 -6.27 -21.17 -11.97
CA LEU A 86 -6.23 -21.98 -10.76
C LEU A 86 -7.63 -22.37 -10.29
N GLU A 87 -8.59 -21.42 -10.31
CA GLU A 87 -9.99 -21.66 -9.99
C GLU A 87 -10.62 -22.65 -10.97
N ALA A 88 -10.38 -22.50 -12.28
CA ALA A 88 -10.88 -23.42 -13.29
C ALA A 88 -10.32 -24.84 -13.11
N ARG A 89 -9.03 -24.95 -12.75
CA ARG A 89 -8.37 -26.22 -12.45
C ARG A 89 -8.91 -26.85 -11.16
N LEU A 90 -9.12 -26.06 -10.11
CA LEU A 90 -9.70 -26.52 -8.86
C LEU A 90 -11.13 -27.03 -9.06
N ALA A 91 -11.97 -26.26 -9.76
CA ALA A 91 -13.33 -26.66 -10.11
C ALA A 91 -13.37 -27.94 -10.95
N ARG A 92 -12.36 -28.14 -11.84
CA ARG A 92 -12.21 -29.41 -12.57
C ARG A 92 -11.97 -30.56 -11.60
N LEU A 93 -11.02 -30.43 -10.66
CA LEU A 93 -10.72 -31.46 -9.67
C LEU A 93 -11.93 -31.78 -8.77
N GLU A 94 -12.67 -30.77 -8.35
CA GLU A 94 -13.88 -30.94 -7.53
C GLU A 94 -14.99 -31.69 -8.28
N ARG A 95 -15.22 -31.35 -9.57
CA ARG A 95 -16.19 -32.04 -10.43
C ARG A 95 -15.85 -33.51 -10.67
N HIS A 96 -14.57 -33.87 -10.69
CA HIS A 96 -14.15 -35.27 -10.88
C HIS A 96 -14.41 -36.15 -9.63
N GLY A 97 -14.95 -35.56 -8.55
CA GLY A 97 -15.37 -36.27 -7.35
C GLY A 97 -14.18 -36.73 -6.50
N ARG A 98 -14.38 -36.86 -5.17
CA ARG A 98 -13.34 -37.36 -4.25
C ARG A 98 -12.85 -38.72 -4.76
N PRO A 99 -11.57 -38.86 -5.15
CA PRO A 99 -11.09 -40.09 -5.75
C PRO A 99 -11.24 -41.25 -4.76
N LEU A 100 -11.53 -42.44 -5.27
CA LEU A 100 -11.85 -43.63 -4.48
C LEU A 100 -10.79 -43.94 -3.42
N TRP A 101 -9.53 -43.56 -3.65
CA TRP A 101 -8.44 -43.72 -2.68
C TRP A 101 -8.63 -42.87 -1.40
N ARG A 102 -9.29 -41.69 -1.46
CA ARG A 102 -9.66 -40.94 -0.24
C ARG A 102 -10.80 -41.61 0.53
N ARG A 103 -11.75 -42.25 -0.16
CA ARG A 103 -12.78 -43.05 0.53
C ARG A 103 -12.18 -44.30 1.16
N ALA A 104 -11.20 -44.92 0.52
CA ALA A 104 -10.42 -46.03 1.09
C ALA A 104 -9.57 -45.56 2.28
N ALA A 105 -8.98 -44.36 2.23
CA ALA A 105 -8.29 -43.78 3.38
C ALA A 105 -9.26 -43.46 4.53
N ASP A 106 -10.47 -42.96 4.24
CA ASP A 106 -11.53 -42.71 5.23
C ASP A 106 -12.05 -44.03 5.86
N THR A 107 -12.05 -45.16 5.13
CA THR A 107 -12.40 -46.48 5.72
C THR A 107 -11.27 -47.06 6.56
N VAL A 108 -10.01 -46.89 6.16
CA VAL A 108 -8.84 -47.32 6.96
C VAL A 108 -8.69 -46.49 8.23
N THR A 109 -8.79 -45.16 8.14
CA THR A 109 -8.80 -44.26 9.30
C THR A 109 -10.07 -44.43 10.14
N GLY A 110 -11.23 -44.67 9.53
CA GLY A 110 -12.47 -44.98 10.23
C GLY A 110 -12.46 -46.31 10.99
N TRP A 111 -11.67 -47.30 10.54
CA TRP A 111 -11.40 -48.52 11.32
C TRP A 111 -10.52 -48.20 12.54
N GLY A 112 -9.46 -47.40 12.37
CA GLY A 112 -8.60 -46.93 13.46
C GLY A 112 -9.33 -46.07 14.49
N VAL A 113 -10.20 -45.15 14.05
CA VAL A 113 -11.01 -44.29 14.92
C VAL A 113 -12.12 -45.08 15.62
N ARG A 114 -12.78 -46.04 14.97
CA ARG A 114 -13.74 -46.94 15.67
C ARG A 114 -13.06 -47.86 16.68
N ALA A 115 -11.81 -48.25 16.44
CA ALA A 115 -11.01 -48.98 17.42
C ALA A 115 -10.62 -48.09 18.61
N ALA A 116 -10.28 -46.82 18.37
CA ALA A 116 -9.88 -45.85 19.39
C ALA A 116 -11.05 -45.25 20.21
N VAL A 117 -12.22 -45.02 19.59
CA VAL A 117 -13.44 -44.55 20.30
C VAL A 117 -13.98 -45.62 21.24
N ARG A 118 -13.73 -46.90 20.96
CA ARG A 118 -14.03 -47.99 21.89
C ARG A 118 -13.11 -47.98 23.13
N SER A 119 -12.04 -47.18 23.13
CA SER A 119 -11.00 -47.17 24.17
C SER A 119 -10.71 -45.80 24.82
N GLY A 120 -11.39 -44.70 24.45
CA GLY A 120 -11.10 -43.40 25.07
C GLY A 120 -12.27 -42.41 25.06
N GLY A 121 -12.82 -42.15 26.26
CA GLY A 121 -13.74 -41.03 26.50
C GLY A 121 -13.03 -39.74 26.91
N LEU A 122 -13.74 -38.61 26.77
CA LEU A 122 -13.50 -37.25 27.33
C LEU A 122 -12.36 -36.45 26.65
N THR A 123 -12.39 -35.13 26.39
CA THR A 123 -13.28 -33.99 26.70
C THR A 123 -12.86 -32.82 25.78
N GLN A 124 -13.78 -32.01 25.25
CA GLN A 124 -13.44 -30.79 24.50
C GLN A 124 -13.12 -29.61 25.42
N HIS A 125 -12.03 -28.88 25.15
CA HIS A 125 -11.82 -27.53 25.67
C HIS A 125 -11.77 -26.51 24.51
N ARG A 126 -12.62 -25.49 24.63
CA ARG A 126 -12.80 -24.34 23.73
C ARG A 126 -11.78 -23.26 24.08
N VAL A 127 -11.12 -22.67 23.08
CA VAL A 127 -10.30 -21.46 23.25
C VAL A 127 -10.87 -20.31 22.43
N GLY A 128 -11.02 -19.17 23.11
CA GLY A 128 -11.69 -17.96 22.68
C GLY A 128 -10.83 -17.03 21.83
N ARG A 129 -11.56 -16.15 21.13
CA ARG A 129 -11.14 -15.01 20.30
C ARG A 129 -10.33 -13.95 21.07
N SER A 130 -9.52 -13.17 20.35
CA SER A 130 -9.18 -11.78 20.71
C SER A 130 -9.08 -10.87 19.48
N PRO A 131 -9.52 -9.60 19.51
CA PRO A 131 -9.58 -8.72 18.33
C PRO A 131 -8.72 -7.42 18.39
N ALA A 132 -8.52 -6.88 17.19
CA ALA A 132 -8.47 -5.46 16.76
C ALA A 132 -7.31 -4.52 17.18
N TRP A 133 -6.67 -3.97 16.14
CA TRP A 133 -5.74 -2.83 16.15
C TRP A 133 -6.49 -1.51 15.88
N VAL A 134 -6.04 -0.41 16.49
CA VAL A 134 -6.60 0.95 16.34
C VAL A 134 -5.70 1.82 15.47
N ASP A 135 -6.33 2.54 14.53
CA ASP A 135 -5.76 3.52 13.59
C ASP A 135 -5.16 4.77 14.26
N LEU A 136 -4.12 5.32 13.63
CA LEU A 136 -3.57 6.66 13.89
C LEU A 136 -3.36 7.40 12.56
N ALA A 137 -4.14 8.47 12.35
CA ALA A 137 -3.94 9.43 11.27
C ALA A 137 -3.20 10.69 11.80
N PRO A 138 -2.24 11.28 11.05
CA PRO A 138 -1.48 12.44 11.53
C PRO A 138 -2.06 13.79 11.08
N ARG A 139 -1.93 14.80 11.96
CA ARG A 139 -2.34 16.21 11.77
C ARG A 139 -1.28 17.05 11.04
N ARG A 140 -1.70 18.09 10.31
CA ARG A 140 -0.83 19.10 9.67
C ARG A 140 -0.36 20.19 10.65
N PRO A 141 0.89 20.70 10.57
CA PRO A 141 1.32 21.92 11.25
C PRO A 141 1.46 23.16 10.33
N GLN A 142 1.43 24.34 10.97
CA GLN A 142 1.38 25.74 10.47
C GLN A 142 2.77 26.25 10.00
N GLU A 143 2.90 26.81 8.79
CA GLU A 143 3.06 28.25 8.40
C GLU A 143 4.43 28.92 8.68
N GLY A 144 5.24 29.10 7.61
CA GLY A 144 6.45 29.95 7.55
C GLY A 144 7.72 29.36 6.85
N CYS A 145 7.84 29.54 5.53
CA CYS A 145 9.07 30.00 4.85
C CYS A 145 8.61 31.24 4.05
#